data_AF-A0A946EHS7-F1
#
_entry.id   AF-A0A946EHS7-F1
#
_cell.length_a   1.000
_cell.length_b   1.000
_cell.length_c   1.000
_cell.angle_alpha   90.00
_cell.angle_beta   90.00
_cell.angle_gamma   90.00
#
_symmetry.space_group_name_H-M   'P 1'
#
loop_
_entity.id
_entity.type
_entity.pdbx_description
1 polymer ?
#
loop_
_entity_poly.entity_id
_entity_poly.type
_entity_poly.pdbx_seq_one_letter_code
_entity_poly.pdbx_strand_id
1 'polypeptide(L)' 'SERLTQLGNVQGDILQQAARLVSPGGVLVYTTCSLLAQENMDQLAKFTEATPGWICDFSRQFLPIEGGDGFFVGHLRSV' A
#
# COMPACT_ATOMS: atom_id res chain seq x y z
N SER A 1 7.34 -2.89 -18.49
CA SER A 1 6.60 -4.01 -17.86
C SER A 1 7.44 -4.64 -16.75
N GLU A 2 8.60 -5.25 -17.06
CA GLU A 2 9.46 -5.93 -16.07
C GLU A 2 9.90 -5.07 -14.87
N ARG A 3 10.38 -3.83 -15.12
CA ARG A 3 10.82 -2.92 -14.04
C ARG A 3 9.69 -2.57 -13.05
N LEU A 4 8.46 -2.44 -13.54
CA LEU A 4 7.30 -2.15 -12.69
C LEU A 4 6.95 -3.34 -11.81
N THR A 5 7.04 -4.56 -12.36
CA THR A 5 6.90 -5.79 -11.58
C THR A 5 7.97 -5.89 -10.50
N GLN A 6 9.24 -5.65 -10.84
CA GLN A 6 10.34 -5.65 -9.87
C GLN A 6 10.10 -4.62 -8.76
N LEU A 7 9.67 -3.42 -9.11
CA LEU A 7 9.36 -2.38 -8.14
C LEU A 7 8.17 -2.76 -7.25
N GLY A 8 7.11 -3.32 -7.82
CA GLY A 8 5.97 -3.84 -7.08
C GLY A 8 6.34 -4.96 -6.11
N ASN A 9 7.31 -5.81 -6.46
CA ASN A 9 7.83 -6.84 -5.54
C ASN A 9 8.57 -6.20 -4.36
N VAL A 10 9.44 -5.22 -4.63
CA VAL A 10 10.16 -4.47 -3.57
C VAL A 10 9.19 -3.76 -2.63
N GLN A 11 8.14 -3.13 -3.18
CA GLN A 11 7.09 -2.49 -2.39
C GLN A 11 6.38 -3.51 -1.48
N GLY A 12 6.00 -4.67 -2.02
CA GLY A 12 5.39 -5.75 -1.25
C GLY A 12 6.30 -6.29 -0.14
N ASP A 13 7.57 -6.50 -0.42
CA ASP A 13 8.56 -6.97 0.56
C ASP A 13 8.74 -5.99 1.71
N ILE A 14 8.83 -4.68 1.41
CA ILE A 14 8.91 -3.62 2.42
C ILE A 14 7.63 -3.59 3.26
N LEU A 15 6.47 -3.67 2.62
CA LEU A 15 5.18 -3.65 3.30
C LEU A 15 5.05 -4.82 4.28
N GLN A 16 5.42 -6.02 3.87
CA GLN A 16 5.45 -7.22 4.72
C GLN A 16 6.41 -7.09 5.90
N GLN A 17 7.58 -6.49 5.67
CA GLN A 17 8.56 -6.24 6.73
C GLN A 17 8.04 -5.23 7.75
N ALA A 18 7.46 -4.13 7.27
CA ALA A 18 6.92 -3.07 8.12
C ALA A 18 5.73 -3.55 8.96
N ALA A 19 4.85 -4.38 8.40
CA ALA A 19 3.70 -4.94 9.12
C ALA A 19 4.10 -5.66 10.41
N ARG A 20 5.22 -6.37 10.42
CA ARG A 20 5.71 -7.09 11.62
C ARG A 20 6.17 -6.19 12.76
N LEU A 21 6.36 -4.89 12.49
CA LEU A 21 6.81 -3.90 13.47
C LEU A 21 5.63 -3.17 14.12
N VAL A 22 4.41 -3.39 13.64
CA VAL A 22 3.20 -2.72 14.13
C VAL A 22 2.63 -3.50 15.31
N SER A 23 2.31 -2.79 16.39
CA SER A 23 1.64 -3.39 17.55
C SER A 23 0.22 -3.86 17.19
N PRO A 24 -0.34 -4.88 17.88
CA PRO A 24 -1.72 -5.31 17.67
C PRO A 24 -2.72 -4.14 17.76
N GLY A 25 -3.66 -4.05 16.82
CA GLY A 25 -4.61 -2.93 16.73
C GLY A 25 -4.04 -1.66 16.07
N GLY A 26 -2.73 -1.63 15.79
CA GLY A 26 -2.02 -0.51 15.18
C GLY A 26 -2.32 -0.33 13.68
N VAL A 27 -1.86 0.79 13.14
CA VAL A 27 -2.04 1.16 11.73
C VAL A 27 -0.69 1.32 11.05
N LEU A 28 -0.55 0.69 9.89
CA LEU A 28 0.52 0.92 8.94
C LEU A 28 0.00 1.78 7.79
N VAL A 29 0.65 2.92 7.54
CA VAL A 29 0.32 3.80 6.42
C VAL A 29 1.24 3.48 5.24
N TYR A 30 0.66 3.06 4.13
CA TYR A 30 1.36 2.82 2.87
C TYR A 30 1.11 3.99 1.91
N THR A 31 2.18 4.51 1.31
CA THR A 31 2.08 5.66 0.39
C THR A 31 2.99 5.55 -0.81
N THR A 32 2.57 6.09 -1.95
CA THR A 32 3.39 6.25 -3.14
C THR A 32 3.11 7.60 -3.80
N CYS A 33 4.07 8.09 -4.60
CA CYS A 33 3.84 9.15 -5.58
C CYS A 33 3.49 8.56 -6.97
N SER A 34 2.69 7.50 -7.00
CA SER A 34 2.26 6.83 -8.24
C SER A 34 0.74 6.95 -8.44
N LEU A 35 0.34 6.88 -9.71
CA LEU A 35 -1.05 6.78 -10.16
C LEU A 35 -1.41 5.35 -10.62
N LEU A 36 -0.43 4.43 -10.62
CA LEU A 36 -0.62 3.08 -11.14
C LEU A 36 -1.25 2.19 -10.08
N ALA A 37 -2.39 1.57 -10.40
CA ALA A 37 -3.09 0.64 -9.51
C ALA A 37 -2.17 -0.50 -9.00
N GLN A 38 -1.25 -0.96 -9.85
CA GLN A 38 -0.27 -2.02 -9.58
C GLN A 38 0.71 -1.70 -8.44
N GLU A 39 0.93 -0.41 -8.18
CA GLU A 39 1.74 0.10 -7.07
C GLU A 39 0.86 0.55 -5.89
N ASN A 40 -0.46 0.63 -6.06
CA ASN A 40 -1.37 1.23 -5.10
C ASN A 40 -2.38 0.20 -4.56
N MET A 41 -3.64 0.26 -5.01
CA MET A 41 -4.70 -0.61 -4.50
C MET A 41 -4.41 -2.10 -4.71
N ASP A 42 -3.73 -2.48 -5.80
CA ASP A 42 -3.38 -3.88 -6.05
C ASP A 42 -2.33 -4.38 -5.04
N GLN A 43 -1.43 -3.52 -4.54
CA GLN A 43 -0.48 -3.88 -3.50
C GLN A 43 -1.19 -4.14 -2.16
N LEU A 44 -2.13 -3.26 -1.78
CA LEU A 44 -2.89 -3.45 -0.56
C LEU A 44 -3.75 -4.71 -0.62
N ALA A 45 -4.41 -4.97 -1.75
CA ALA A 45 -5.22 -6.16 -1.94
C ALA A 45 -4.39 -7.45 -1.78
N LYS A 46 -3.25 -7.54 -2.49
CA LYS A 46 -2.30 -8.67 -2.38
C LYS A 46 -1.82 -8.86 -0.95
N PHE A 47 -1.49 -7.77 -0.26
CA PHE A 47 -1.05 -7.83 1.14
C PHE A 47 -2.14 -8.38 2.05
N THR A 48 -3.36 -7.84 1.99
CA THR A 48 -4.46 -8.29 2.85
C THR A 48 -4.92 -9.72 2.57
N GLU A 49 -4.82 -10.19 1.32
CA GLU A 49 -5.09 -11.58 0.95
C GLU A 49 -4.00 -12.53 1.51
N ALA A 50 -2.74 -12.12 1.44
CA ALA A 50 -1.61 -12.92 1.90
C ALA A 50 -1.36 -12.84 3.42
N THR A 51 -1.99 -11.91 4.14
CA THR A 51 -1.68 -11.63 5.56
C THR A 51 -2.96 -11.51 6.38
N PRO A 52 -3.52 -12.65 6.86
CA PRO A 52 -4.67 -12.66 7.75
C PRO A 52 -4.44 -11.82 9.00
N GLY A 53 -5.50 -11.19 9.52
CA GLY A 53 -5.40 -10.24 10.64
C GLY A 53 -5.01 -8.82 10.23
N TRP A 54 -5.09 -8.50 8.94
CA TRP A 54 -4.94 -7.15 8.42
C TRP A 54 -6.10 -6.77 7.52
N ILE A 55 -6.55 -5.52 7.62
CA ILE A 55 -7.58 -4.94 6.74
C ILE A 55 -7.14 -3.58 6.22
N CYS A 56 -7.58 -3.22 5.02
CA CYS A 56 -7.49 -1.85 4.53
C CYS A 56 -8.77 -1.10 4.94
N ASP A 57 -8.71 -0.25 5.96
CA ASP A 57 -9.89 0.49 6.45
C ASP A 57 -10.09 1.86 5.78
N PHE A 58 -9.06 2.36 5.09
CA PHE A 58 -9.10 3.59 4.33
C PHE A 58 -8.09 3.55 3.17
N SER A 59 -8.48 4.09 2.02
CA SER A 59 -7.54 4.44 0.96
C SER A 59 -8.00 5.66 0.18
N ARG A 60 -7.04 6.39 -0.39
CA ARG A 60 -7.31 7.53 -1.27
C ARG A 60 -6.22 7.68 -2.32
N GLN A 61 -6.66 7.88 -3.56
CA GLN A 61 -5.84 8.38 -4.64
C GLN A 61 -6.06 9.88 -4.79
N PHE A 62 -4.97 10.64 -4.82
CA PHE A 62 -4.93 12.05 -5.20
C PHE A 62 -4.48 12.13 -6.64
N LEU A 63 -5.28 12.79 -7.47
CA LEU A 63 -4.98 12.98 -8.88
C LEU A 63 -4.29 14.34 -9.11
N PRO A 64 -3.46 14.50 -10.15
CA PRO A 64 -2.80 15.76 -10.44
C PRO A 64 -3.76 16.95 -10.61
N ILE A 65 -5.00 16.68 -11.04
CA ILE A 65 -6.06 17.70 -11.18
C ILE A 65 -6.49 18.30 -9.83
N GLU A 66 -6.27 17.60 -8.71
CA GLU A 66 -6.50 18.11 -7.36
C GLU A 66 -5.31 18.94 -6.83
N GLY A 67 -4.23 19.06 -7.63
CA GLY A 67 -2.98 19.74 -7.27
C GLY A 67 -1.84 18.77 -6.91
N GLY A 68 -0.60 19.16 -7.21
CA GLY A 68 0.59 18.33 -7.01
C GLY A 68 0.81 17.28 -8.12
N ASP A 69 1.74 16.35 -7.90
CA ASP A 69 2.18 15.37 -8.92
C ASP A 69 1.32 14.09 -8.96
N GLY A 70 0.36 13.96 -8.04
CA GLY A 70 -0.38 12.72 -7.80
C GLY A 70 0.22 11.89 -6.65
N PHE A 71 -0.65 11.26 -5.85
CA PHE A 71 -0.23 10.56 -4.63
C PHE A 71 -1.25 9.50 -4.21
N PHE A 72 -0.81 8.48 -3.49
CA PHE A 72 -1.69 7.46 -2.92
C PHE A 72 -1.42 7.27 -1.43
N VAL A 73 -2.49 7.04 -0.66
CA VAL A 73 -2.45 6.67 0.75
C VAL A 73 -3.36 5.48 0.98
N GLY A 74 -2.88 4.48 1.71
CA GLY A 74 -3.66 3.37 2.25
C GLY A 74 -3.37 3.16 3.72
N HIS A 75 -4.41 2.94 4.52
CA HIS A 75 -4.30 2.58 5.93
C HIS A 75 -4.58 1.09 6.09
N LEU A 76 -3.58 0.36 6.57
CA LEU A 76 -3.69 -1.05 6.90
C LEU A 76 -3.73 -1.18 8.41
N ARG A 77 -4.82 -1.73 8.94
CA ARG A 77 -5.00 -1.96 10.38
C ARG A 77 -4.79 -3.42 10.70
N SER A 78 -4.00 -3.68 11.74
CA SER A 78 -3.91 -5.00 12.36
C SER A 78 -5.16 -5.24 13.21
N VAL A 79 -5.89 -6.32 12.94
CA VAL A 79 -7.15 -6.71 13.59
C VAL A 79 -7.07 -8.09 14.21
#